data_AF-A0A2N9NXG8-F1
#
_entry.id   AF-A0A2N9NXG8-F1
#
_cell.length_a   1.000
_cell.length_b   1.000
_cell.length_c   1.000
_cell.angle_alpha   90.00
_cell.angle_beta   90.00
_cell.angle_gamma   90.00
#
_symmetry.space_group_name_H-M   'P 1'
#
loop_
_entity.id
_entity.type
_entity.pdbx_description
1 polymer ?
#
loop_
_entity_poly.entity_id
_entity_poly.type
_entity_poly.pdbx_seq_one_letter_code
_entity_poly.pdbx_strand_id
1 'polypeptide(L)'
;MTTHTKPPRGKIPRLPHEIREQLNQRLRDSEPGKRLVEWLNSLPEVQALVPTEFKGEPILEQNLSQYRKRSYRHWLVQQTVLEEVHRVRDNAQEIHEAAPGPFTEDLAAVVAARYALAAKRLSASGAIAGQEWTALRELCHDLVALRRGDHAAGWLHIEQEHLADERKERDQDLNELFLKWARNPEIREAICRGYISREDRLALLKQQMFGDLDELLKKGQPGHPQPPASPFESLKPSPPNQPADCPACAQPASAPSPPGRGQGEGSNNEK
;
A
#
# COMPACT_ATOMS: atom_id res chain seq x y z
N MET A 1 3.36 -16.60 -5.85
CA MET A 1 3.60 -18.05 -5.99
C MET A 1 2.25 -18.74 -6.12
N THR A 2 1.85 -19.14 -7.32
CA THR A 2 0.60 -19.88 -7.55
C THR A 2 0.83 -21.34 -7.13
N THR A 3 0.33 -21.72 -5.96
CA THR A 3 0.35 -23.13 -5.53
C THR A 3 -0.55 -23.94 -6.45
N HIS A 4 0.07 -24.75 -7.31
CA HIS A 4 -0.63 -25.65 -8.22
C HIS A 4 -1.20 -26.83 -7.40
N THR A 5 -2.31 -26.57 -6.71
CA THR A 5 -3.03 -27.56 -5.90
C THR A 5 -3.71 -28.54 -6.85
N LYS A 6 -3.30 -29.80 -6.81
CA LYS A 6 -3.88 -30.93 -7.57
C LYS A 6 -5.42 -30.84 -7.58
N PRO A 7 -6.08 -30.92 -8.74
CA PRO A 7 -7.52 -30.69 -8.83
C PRO A 7 -8.26 -31.69 -7.95
N PRO A 8 -9.21 -31.21 -7.12
CA PRO A 8 -9.88 -32.07 -6.17
C PRO A 8 -10.69 -33.15 -6.90
N ARG A 9 -10.59 -34.41 -6.43
CA ARG A 9 -11.22 -35.57 -7.05
C ARG A 9 -12.74 -35.58 -6.79
N GLY A 10 -13.55 -35.71 -7.84
CA GLY A 10 -15.01 -35.87 -7.77
C GLY A 10 -15.77 -34.83 -8.60
N LYS A 11 -17.09 -35.03 -8.75
CA LYS A 11 -17.96 -34.09 -9.50
C LYS A 11 -18.18 -32.76 -8.75
N ILE A 12 -18.48 -32.84 -7.45
CA ILE A 12 -18.82 -31.65 -6.63
C ILE A 12 -17.65 -30.67 -6.45
N PRO A 13 -16.39 -31.09 -6.22
CA PRO A 13 -15.28 -30.14 -6.08
C PRO A 13 -14.94 -29.35 -7.35
N ARG A 14 -15.45 -29.77 -8.51
CA ARG A 14 -15.29 -29.07 -9.80
C ARG A 14 -16.38 -28.03 -10.06
N LEU A 15 -17.40 -27.99 -9.21
CA LEU A 15 -18.43 -26.96 -9.30
C LEU A 15 -17.85 -25.57 -9.00
N PRO A 16 -18.44 -24.50 -9.56
CA PRO A 16 -18.14 -23.12 -9.21
C PRO A 16 -18.06 -22.91 -7.70
N HIS A 17 -17.17 -22.00 -7.27
CA HIS A 17 -16.89 -21.80 -5.85
C HIS A 17 -18.14 -21.42 -5.06
N GLU A 18 -18.98 -20.57 -5.65
CA GLU A 18 -20.21 -20.04 -5.10
C GLU A 18 -21.23 -21.16 -4.82
N ILE A 19 -21.35 -22.12 -5.76
CA ILE A 19 -22.23 -23.29 -5.60
C ILE A 19 -21.68 -24.22 -4.51
N ARG A 20 -20.35 -24.40 -4.46
CA ARG A 20 -19.73 -25.20 -3.39
C ARG A 20 -19.95 -24.56 -2.02
N GLU A 21 -19.89 -23.23 -1.92
CA GLU A 21 -20.11 -22.50 -0.68
C GLU A 21 -21.56 -22.63 -0.21
N GLN A 22 -22.53 -22.41 -1.11
CA GLN A 22 -23.95 -22.63 -0.81
C GLN A 22 -24.25 -24.07 -0.41
N LEU A 23 -23.64 -25.05 -1.08
CA LEU A 23 -23.76 -26.46 -0.71
C LEU A 23 -23.19 -26.71 0.69
N ASN A 24 -22.01 -26.17 1.01
CA ASN A 24 -21.41 -26.31 2.32
C ASN A 24 -22.28 -25.69 3.42
N GLN A 25 -22.88 -24.52 3.18
CA GLN A 25 -23.80 -23.88 4.12
C GLN A 25 -25.04 -24.74 4.36
N ARG A 26 -25.69 -25.24 3.31
CA ARG A 26 -26.87 -26.13 3.46
C ARG A 26 -26.53 -27.46 4.14
N LEU A 27 -25.30 -27.97 3.92
CA LEU A 27 -24.78 -29.13 4.64
C LEU A 27 -24.58 -28.83 6.14
N ARG A 28 -24.17 -27.61 6.49
CA ARG A 28 -24.07 -27.12 7.87
C ARG A 28 -25.45 -27.02 8.52
N ASP A 29 -26.45 -26.58 7.76
CA ASP A 29 -27.86 -26.49 8.19
C ASP A 29 -28.58 -27.86 8.22
N SER A 30 -27.85 -28.97 8.02
CA SER A 30 -28.36 -30.34 8.08
C SER A 30 -29.47 -30.68 7.07
N GLU A 31 -29.47 -30.05 5.88
CA GLU A 31 -30.43 -30.35 4.81
C GLU A 31 -30.29 -31.81 4.31
N PRO A 32 -31.40 -32.53 4.04
CA PRO A 32 -31.36 -33.92 3.60
C PRO A 32 -30.70 -34.09 2.24
N GLY A 33 -29.90 -35.15 2.09
CA GLY A 33 -29.09 -35.41 0.88
C GLY A 33 -29.89 -35.45 -0.42
N LYS A 34 -31.09 -36.05 -0.40
CA LYS A 34 -32.00 -36.09 -1.57
C LYS A 34 -32.32 -34.70 -2.11
N ARG A 35 -32.76 -33.81 -1.22
CA ARG A 35 -33.12 -32.43 -1.53
C ARG A 35 -31.92 -31.63 -2.05
N LEU A 36 -30.74 -31.87 -1.49
CA LEU A 36 -29.49 -31.26 -1.97
C LEU A 36 -29.12 -31.73 -3.39
N VAL A 37 -29.32 -33.01 -3.71
CA VAL A 37 -29.06 -33.53 -5.06
C VAL A 37 -30.06 -32.97 -6.08
N GLU A 38 -31.34 -32.92 -5.73
CA GLU A 38 -32.38 -32.31 -6.57
C GLU A 38 -32.07 -30.84 -6.85
N TRP A 39 -31.69 -30.09 -5.81
CA TRP A 39 -31.26 -28.69 -5.94
C TRP A 39 -30.00 -28.55 -6.81
N LEU A 40 -28.95 -29.36 -6.56
CA LEU A 40 -27.72 -29.28 -7.36
C LEU A 40 -27.99 -29.55 -8.85
N ASN A 41 -28.81 -30.55 -9.17
CA ASN A 41 -29.11 -30.88 -10.57
C ASN A 41 -30.13 -29.92 -11.22
N SER A 42 -30.84 -29.09 -10.46
CA SER A 42 -31.76 -28.08 -11.03
C SER A 42 -31.06 -26.79 -11.44
N LEU A 43 -29.83 -26.56 -10.97
CA LEU A 43 -29.05 -25.37 -11.31
C LEU A 43 -28.56 -25.40 -12.77
N PRO A 44 -28.76 -24.34 -13.55
CA PRO A 44 -28.34 -24.28 -14.96
C PRO A 44 -26.82 -24.42 -15.12
N GLU A 45 -26.03 -23.92 -14.16
CA GLU A 45 -24.58 -24.03 -14.16
C GLU A 45 -24.12 -25.48 -14.01
N VAL A 46 -24.82 -26.28 -13.19
CA VAL A 46 -24.50 -27.70 -13.01
C VAL A 46 -24.94 -28.49 -14.24
N GLN A 47 -26.10 -28.19 -14.82
CA GLN A 47 -26.59 -28.82 -16.05
C GLN A 47 -25.66 -28.58 -17.24
N ALA A 48 -25.07 -27.39 -17.35
CA ALA A 48 -24.07 -27.10 -18.37
C ALA A 48 -22.78 -27.94 -18.22
N LEU A 49 -22.44 -28.32 -16.98
CA LEU A 49 -21.26 -29.15 -16.66
C LEU A 49 -21.52 -30.66 -16.81
N VAL A 50 -22.78 -31.10 -16.83
CA VAL A 50 -23.14 -32.53 -16.98
C VAL A 50 -22.58 -33.16 -18.27
N PRO A 51 -22.81 -32.59 -19.46
CA PRO A 51 -22.32 -33.19 -20.71
C PRO A 51 -20.81 -33.03 -20.90
N THR A 52 -20.23 -31.94 -20.40
CA THR A 52 -18.82 -31.57 -20.61
C THR A 52 -17.88 -32.24 -19.61
N GLU A 53 -18.23 -32.21 -18.33
CA GLU A 53 -17.34 -32.66 -17.24
C GLU A 53 -17.80 -33.95 -16.55
N PHE A 54 -19.10 -34.24 -16.56
CA PHE A 54 -19.66 -35.39 -15.83
C PHE A 54 -20.07 -36.57 -16.72
N LYS A 55 -19.63 -36.58 -17.98
CA LYS A 55 -19.89 -37.66 -18.96
C LYS A 55 -21.38 -37.96 -19.14
N GLY A 56 -22.23 -36.94 -19.04
CA GLY A 56 -23.68 -37.07 -19.20
C GLY A 56 -24.43 -37.61 -17.98
N GLU A 57 -23.75 -37.88 -16.87
CA GLU A 57 -24.37 -38.39 -15.66
C GLU A 57 -24.63 -37.29 -14.61
N PRO A 58 -25.85 -37.20 -14.05
CA PRO A 58 -26.17 -36.21 -13.02
C PRO A 58 -25.39 -36.45 -11.72
N ILE A 59 -25.47 -35.48 -10.81
CA ILE A 59 -24.95 -35.62 -9.45
C ILE A 59 -25.88 -36.57 -8.67
N LEU A 60 -25.32 -37.53 -7.93
CA LEU A 60 -26.05 -38.50 -7.11
C LEU A 60 -25.70 -38.34 -5.62
N GLU A 61 -26.50 -38.94 -4.74
CA GLU A 61 -26.26 -38.92 -3.28
C GLU A 61 -24.90 -39.54 -2.89
N GLN A 62 -24.41 -40.49 -3.70
CA GLN A 62 -23.08 -41.07 -3.52
C GLN A 62 -21.99 -40.00 -3.66
N ASN A 63 -22.15 -39.03 -4.57
CA ASN A 63 -21.20 -37.93 -4.75
C ASN A 63 -21.19 -37.03 -3.51
N LEU A 64 -22.36 -36.70 -2.95
CA LEU A 64 -22.47 -35.95 -1.69
C LEU A 64 -21.79 -36.69 -0.54
N SER A 65 -22.00 -38.00 -0.44
CA SER A 65 -21.38 -38.83 0.60
C SER A 65 -19.86 -38.83 0.51
N GLN A 66 -19.30 -38.91 -0.70
CA GLN A 66 -17.85 -38.81 -0.93
C GLN A 66 -17.32 -37.41 -0.63
N TYR A 67 -18.05 -36.36 -1.01
CA TYR A 67 -17.71 -34.97 -0.75
C TYR A 67 -17.70 -34.66 0.76
N ARG A 68 -18.70 -35.15 1.50
CA ARG A 68 -18.80 -35.04 2.97
C ARG A 68 -17.57 -35.60 3.67
N LYS A 69 -17.06 -36.74 3.22
CA LYS A 69 -15.91 -37.42 3.87
C LYS A 69 -14.60 -36.66 3.76
N ARG A 70 -14.43 -35.79 2.75
CA ARG A 70 -13.17 -35.08 2.48
C ARG A 70 -13.39 -33.57 2.46
N SER A 71 -13.83 -33.04 1.32
CA SER A 71 -13.85 -31.61 1.04
C SER A 71 -14.72 -30.82 2.03
N TYR A 72 -15.90 -31.32 2.40
CA TYR A 72 -16.73 -30.65 3.39
C TYR A 72 -16.08 -30.64 4.78
N ARG A 73 -15.37 -31.70 5.20
CA ARG A 73 -14.63 -31.70 6.47
C ARG A 73 -13.51 -30.67 6.47
N HIS A 74 -12.78 -30.54 5.35
CA HIS A 74 -11.76 -29.50 5.23
C HIS A 74 -12.38 -28.10 5.30
N TRP A 75 -13.50 -27.87 4.61
CA TRP A 75 -14.23 -26.61 4.71
C TRP A 75 -14.71 -26.35 6.13
N LEU A 76 -15.24 -27.36 6.83
CA LEU A 76 -15.71 -27.21 8.21
C LEU A 76 -14.56 -26.85 9.16
N VAL A 77 -13.41 -27.50 9.03
CA VAL A 77 -12.19 -27.15 9.80
C VAL A 77 -11.79 -25.70 9.51
N GLN A 78 -11.79 -25.29 8.24
CA GLN A 78 -11.49 -23.90 7.87
C GLN A 78 -12.48 -22.91 8.48
N GLN A 79 -13.77 -23.21 8.47
CA GLN A 79 -14.80 -22.36 9.09
C GLN A 79 -14.63 -22.27 10.60
N THR A 80 -14.37 -23.38 11.28
CA THR A 80 -14.07 -23.37 12.72
C THR A 80 -12.84 -22.54 13.02
N VAL A 81 -11.77 -22.64 12.22
CA VAL A 81 -10.58 -21.80 12.38
C VAL A 81 -10.92 -20.32 12.17
N LEU A 82 -11.71 -19.97 11.16
CA LEU A 82 -12.11 -18.59 10.90
C LEU A 82 -12.97 -18.03 12.04
N GLU A 83 -13.95 -18.79 12.53
CA GLU A 83 -14.77 -18.41 13.69
C GLU A 83 -13.92 -18.18 14.94
N GLU A 84 -12.94 -19.04 15.18
CA GLU A 84 -11.99 -18.90 16.28
C GLU A 84 -11.10 -17.66 16.12
N VAL A 85 -10.62 -17.38 14.91
CA VAL A 85 -9.86 -16.17 14.60
C VAL A 85 -10.71 -14.93 14.80
N HIS A 86 -11.97 -14.93 14.35
CA HIS A 86 -12.90 -13.82 14.58
C HIS A 86 -13.11 -13.59 16.06
N ARG A 87 -13.38 -14.65 16.84
CA ARG A 87 -13.53 -14.53 18.29
C ARG A 87 -12.27 -13.98 18.96
N VAL A 88 -11.09 -14.46 18.57
CA VAL A 88 -9.82 -13.94 19.09
C VAL A 88 -9.63 -12.48 18.72
N ARG A 89 -10.01 -12.08 17.51
CA ARG A 89 -9.91 -10.69 17.04
C ARG A 89 -10.88 -9.78 17.78
N ASP A 90 -12.12 -10.21 17.98
CA ASP A 90 -13.13 -9.44 18.70
C ASP A 90 -12.68 -9.25 20.16
N ASN A 91 -12.19 -10.31 20.81
CA ASN A 91 -11.59 -10.21 22.15
C ASN A 91 -10.36 -9.29 22.17
N ALA A 92 -9.50 -9.36 21.15
CA ALA A 92 -8.33 -8.50 21.02
C ALA A 92 -8.75 -7.04 20.84
N GLN A 93 -9.80 -6.77 20.07
CA GLN A 93 -10.36 -5.44 19.90
C GLN A 93 -10.96 -4.90 21.20
N GLU A 94 -11.69 -5.71 21.97
CA GLU A 94 -12.17 -5.31 23.30
C GLU A 94 -11.01 -4.96 24.24
N ILE A 95 -9.90 -5.70 24.17
CA ILE A 95 -8.68 -5.40 24.93
C ILE A 95 -8.04 -4.10 24.43
N HIS A 96 -7.95 -3.90 23.11
CA HIS A 96 -7.39 -2.70 22.49
C HIS A 96 -8.20 -1.44 22.87
N GLU A 97 -9.53 -1.54 22.83
CA GLU A 97 -10.42 -0.46 23.26
C GLU A 97 -10.23 -0.11 24.74
N ALA A 98 -9.95 -1.11 25.58
CA ALA A 98 -9.63 -0.91 27.00
C ALA A 98 -8.18 -0.42 27.24
N ALA A 99 -7.23 -0.77 26.37
CA ALA A 99 -5.81 -0.44 26.46
C ALA A 99 -5.19 -0.38 25.05
N PRO A 100 -5.10 0.80 24.42
CA PRO A 100 -4.67 0.92 23.03
C PRO A 100 -3.20 0.49 22.81
N GLY A 101 -2.96 -0.37 21.81
CA GLY A 101 -1.65 -0.85 21.37
C GLY A 101 -1.69 -1.59 20.02
N PRO A 102 -0.55 -1.91 19.38
CA PRO A 102 -0.53 -2.71 18.14
C PRO A 102 -1.24 -4.08 18.26
N PHE A 103 -1.79 -4.61 17.16
CA PHE A 103 -2.50 -5.90 17.15
C PHE A 103 -1.69 -7.09 17.72
N THR A 104 -0.36 -7.07 17.59
CA THR A 104 0.49 -8.12 18.17
C THR A 104 0.66 -7.96 19.68
N GLU A 105 0.45 -6.76 20.22
CA GLU A 105 0.24 -6.52 21.64
C GLU A 105 -1.09 -7.09 22.11
N ASP A 106 -2.16 -6.87 21.36
CA ASP A 106 -3.47 -7.41 21.69
C ASP A 106 -3.46 -8.95 21.65
N LEU A 107 -2.82 -9.56 20.64
CA LEU A 107 -2.67 -11.01 20.55
C LEU A 107 -1.85 -11.57 21.71
N ALA A 108 -0.76 -10.91 22.08
CA ALA A 108 0.03 -11.29 23.24
C ALA A 108 -0.76 -11.16 24.54
N ALA A 109 -1.60 -10.12 24.68
CA ALA A 109 -2.48 -9.92 25.82
C ALA A 109 -3.55 -11.03 25.90
N VAL A 110 -4.16 -11.42 24.78
CA VAL A 110 -5.10 -12.56 24.73
C VAL A 110 -4.41 -13.86 25.16
N VAL A 111 -3.21 -14.14 24.64
CA VAL A 111 -2.46 -15.35 25.01
C VAL A 111 -2.04 -15.31 26.48
N ALA A 112 -1.58 -14.18 26.99
CA ALA A 112 -1.24 -13.99 28.40
C ALA A 112 -2.45 -14.18 29.32
N ALA A 113 -3.62 -13.66 28.93
CA ALA A 113 -4.88 -13.86 29.66
C ALA A 113 -5.30 -15.34 29.67
N ARG A 114 -5.17 -16.05 28.55
CA ARG A 114 -5.42 -17.49 28.47
C ARG A 114 -4.44 -18.29 29.34
N TYR A 115 -3.17 -17.87 29.39
CA TYR A 115 -2.17 -18.46 30.27
C TYR A 115 -2.52 -18.25 31.74
N ALA A 116 -2.88 -17.03 32.14
CA ALA A 116 -3.29 -16.72 33.51
C ALA A 116 -4.53 -17.53 33.93
N LEU A 117 -5.49 -17.71 33.02
CA LEU A 117 -6.68 -18.53 33.27
C LEU A 117 -6.35 -20.03 33.36
N ALA A 118 -5.48 -20.54 32.50
CA ALA A 118 -4.98 -21.92 32.57
C ALA A 118 -4.24 -22.15 33.89
N ALA A 119 -3.29 -21.27 34.25
CA ALA A 119 -2.57 -21.33 35.52
C ALA A 119 -3.54 -21.32 36.73
N LYS A 120 -4.54 -20.45 36.73
CA LYS A 120 -5.56 -20.38 37.80
C LYS A 120 -6.39 -21.67 37.91
N ARG A 121 -6.76 -22.29 36.78
CA ARG A 121 -7.48 -23.58 36.76
C ARG A 121 -6.61 -24.71 37.29
N LEU A 122 -5.33 -24.74 36.92
CA LEU A 122 -4.34 -25.72 37.37
C LEU A 122 -4.04 -25.59 38.88
N SER A 123 -3.98 -24.36 39.40
CA SER A 123 -3.86 -24.11 40.84
C SER A 123 -5.11 -24.54 41.62
N ALA A 124 -6.28 -24.56 40.99
CA ALA A 124 -7.55 -24.96 41.60
C ALA A 124 -7.82 -26.48 41.51
N SER A 125 -7.33 -27.16 40.47
CA SER A 125 -7.60 -28.59 40.24
C SER A 125 -6.68 -29.54 41.01
N GLY A 126 -5.59 -29.05 41.61
CA GLY A 126 -4.66 -29.85 42.43
C GLY A 126 -3.88 -30.95 41.68
N ALA A 127 -4.21 -31.21 40.42
CA ALA A 127 -3.55 -32.17 39.54
C ALA A 127 -3.39 -31.54 38.15
N ILE A 128 -2.15 -31.37 37.74
CA ILE A 128 -1.78 -31.01 36.37
C ILE A 128 -1.52 -32.32 35.63
N ALA A 129 -2.33 -32.65 34.62
CA ALA A 129 -1.88 -33.63 33.63
C ALA A 129 -0.74 -32.98 32.85
N GLY A 130 0.48 -33.52 32.92
CA GLY A 130 1.70 -32.90 32.38
C GLY A 130 1.62 -32.46 30.90
N GLN A 131 0.68 -33.01 30.13
CA GLN A 131 0.42 -32.64 28.74
C GLN A 131 -0.14 -31.21 28.58
N GLU A 132 -0.98 -30.73 29.50
CA GLU A 132 -1.54 -29.37 29.43
C GLU A 132 -0.47 -28.29 29.64
N TRP A 133 0.51 -28.58 30.49
CA TRP A 133 1.63 -27.68 30.77
C TRP A 133 2.63 -27.61 29.62
N THR A 134 2.88 -28.72 28.94
CA THR A 134 3.75 -28.76 27.76
C THR A 134 3.16 -27.96 26.61
N ALA A 135 1.88 -28.17 26.28
CA ALA A 135 1.20 -27.42 25.22
C ALA A 135 1.20 -25.90 25.50
N LEU A 136 1.08 -25.52 26.77
CA LEU A 136 1.13 -24.11 27.18
C LEU A 136 2.52 -23.49 27.01
N ARG A 137 3.59 -24.23 27.33
CA ARG A 137 4.98 -23.78 27.11
C ARG A 137 5.31 -23.61 25.64
N GLU A 138 4.81 -24.50 24.78
CA GLU A 138 4.98 -24.41 23.33
C GLU A 138 4.33 -23.13 22.79
N LEU A 139 3.10 -22.82 23.19
CA LEU A 139 2.43 -21.57 22.82
C LEU A 139 3.18 -20.32 23.27
N CYS A 140 3.76 -20.32 24.47
CA CYS A 140 4.59 -19.21 24.94
C CYS A 140 5.85 -19.03 24.10
N HIS A 141 6.50 -20.14 23.73
CA HIS A 141 7.68 -20.11 22.87
C HIS A 141 7.34 -19.52 21.49
N ASP A 142 6.22 -19.94 20.89
CA ASP A 142 5.76 -19.44 19.59
C ASP A 142 5.42 -17.94 19.65
N LEU A 143 4.80 -17.48 20.75
CA LEU A 143 4.54 -16.05 20.95
C LEU A 143 5.83 -15.24 21.08
N VAL A 144 6.81 -15.73 21.84
CA VAL A 144 8.13 -15.07 21.95
C VAL A 144 8.82 -15.01 20.59
N ALA A 145 8.73 -16.08 19.79
CA ALA A 145 9.27 -16.09 18.44
C ALA A 145 8.59 -15.05 17.55
N LEU A 146 7.26 -14.93 17.62
CA LEU A 146 6.50 -13.91 16.89
C LEU A 146 6.92 -12.49 17.29
N ARG A 147 7.01 -12.20 18.60
CA ARG A 147 7.43 -10.88 19.12
C ARG A 147 8.85 -10.50 18.71
N ARG A 148 9.77 -11.48 18.65
CA ARG A 148 11.12 -11.24 18.12
C ARG A 148 11.08 -10.87 16.65
N GLY A 149 10.20 -11.51 15.87
CA GLY A 149 9.95 -11.18 14.47
C GLY A 149 9.44 -9.75 14.28
N ASP A 150 8.45 -9.33 15.07
CA ASP A 150 7.90 -7.96 15.03
C ASP A 150 8.98 -6.92 15.36
N HIS A 151 9.77 -7.18 16.40
CA HIS A 151 10.86 -6.28 16.78
C HIS A 151 11.92 -6.18 15.69
N ALA A 152 12.30 -7.31 15.07
CA ALA A 152 13.22 -7.32 13.94
C ALA A 152 12.67 -6.57 12.72
N ALA A 153 11.37 -6.69 12.45
CA ALA A 153 10.70 -5.93 11.39
C ALA A 153 10.70 -4.43 11.69
N GLY A 154 10.46 -4.03 12.94
CA GLY A 154 10.56 -2.65 13.39
C GLY A 154 11.98 -2.08 13.20
N TRP A 155 13.01 -2.83 13.60
CA TRP A 155 14.41 -2.43 13.35
C TRP A 155 14.74 -2.29 11.87
N LEU A 156 14.31 -3.24 11.05
CA LEU A 156 14.54 -3.20 9.61
C LEU A 156 13.87 -2.00 8.96
N HIS A 157 12.70 -1.60 9.46
CA HIS A 157 12.02 -0.40 8.99
C HIS A 157 12.82 0.87 9.30
N ILE A 158 13.28 1.03 10.55
CA ILE A 158 14.13 2.17 10.95
C ILE A 158 15.41 2.22 10.10
N GLU A 159 16.06 1.07 9.90
CA GLU A 159 17.28 0.99 9.09
C GLU A 159 17.04 1.38 7.62
N GLN A 160 15.90 0.98 7.05
CA GLN A 160 15.51 1.38 5.70
C GLN A 160 15.27 2.89 5.57
N GLU A 161 14.63 3.50 6.57
CA GLU A 161 14.44 4.95 6.60
C GLU A 161 15.78 5.67 6.69
N HIS A 162 16.67 5.22 7.56
CA HIS A 162 18.02 5.77 7.70
C HIS A 162 18.80 5.69 6.38
N LEU A 163 18.83 4.53 5.74
CA LEU A 163 19.48 4.34 4.43
C LEU A 163 18.84 5.20 3.32
N ALA A 164 17.52 5.44 3.40
CA ALA A 164 16.84 6.30 2.43
C ALA A 164 17.24 7.77 2.62
N ASP A 165 17.39 8.22 3.87
CA ASP A 165 17.82 9.58 4.18
C ASP A 165 19.30 9.80 3.83
N GLU A 166 20.20 8.86 4.13
CA GLU A 166 21.59 8.89 3.68
C GLU A 166 21.70 8.98 2.15
N ARG A 167 20.85 8.26 1.42
CA ARG A 167 20.82 8.34 -0.05
C ARG A 167 20.39 9.72 -0.53
N LYS A 168 19.38 10.32 0.09
CA LYS A 168 18.92 11.68 -0.26
C LYS A 168 20.01 12.70 0.02
N GLU A 169 20.68 12.61 1.17
CA GLU A 169 21.79 13.51 1.53
C GLU A 169 22.93 13.37 0.51
N ARG A 170 23.35 12.14 0.19
CA ARG A 170 24.39 11.90 -0.81
C ARG A 170 24.01 12.42 -2.19
N ASP A 171 22.75 12.27 -2.60
CA ASP A 171 22.27 12.77 -3.89
C ASP A 171 22.20 14.32 -3.90
N GLN A 172 21.84 14.94 -2.77
CA GLN A 172 21.92 16.40 -2.57
C GLN A 172 23.37 16.90 -2.65
N ASP A 173 24.31 16.24 -1.98
CA ASP A 173 25.74 16.55 -2.03
C ASP A 173 26.30 16.46 -3.45
N LEU A 174 25.93 15.41 -4.19
CA LEU A 174 26.31 15.26 -5.60
C LEU A 174 25.75 16.40 -6.45
N ASN A 175 24.50 16.80 -6.23
CA ASN A 175 23.89 17.92 -6.94
C ASN A 175 24.58 19.25 -6.59
N GLU A 176 24.92 19.49 -5.33
CA GLU A 176 25.69 20.65 -4.92
C GLU A 176 27.07 20.70 -5.55
N LEU A 177 27.79 19.57 -5.56
CA LEU A 177 29.09 19.43 -6.21
C LEU A 177 28.97 19.69 -7.71
N PHE A 178 27.94 19.15 -8.37
CA PHE A 178 27.65 19.42 -9.76
C PHE A 178 27.42 20.92 -10.03
N LEU A 179 26.59 21.58 -9.21
CA LEU A 179 26.34 23.02 -9.35
C LEU A 179 27.62 23.84 -9.12
N LYS A 180 28.47 23.47 -8.15
CA LYS A 180 29.77 24.11 -7.93
C LYS A 180 30.69 23.92 -9.13
N TRP A 181 30.75 22.72 -9.69
CA TRP A 181 31.54 22.39 -10.88
C TRP A 181 31.04 23.14 -12.14
N ALA A 182 29.72 23.17 -12.36
CA ALA A 182 29.08 23.86 -13.49
C ALA A 182 29.18 25.40 -13.42
N ARG A 183 29.50 25.98 -12.27
CA ARG A 183 29.81 27.43 -12.14
C ARG A 183 31.16 27.80 -12.74
N ASN A 184 32.06 26.85 -12.96
CA ASN A 184 33.34 27.14 -13.61
C ASN A 184 33.08 27.59 -15.07
N PRO A 185 33.59 28.76 -15.50
CA PRO A 185 33.32 29.31 -16.83
C PRO A 185 33.75 28.40 -17.98
N GLU A 186 34.89 27.70 -17.89
CA GLU A 186 35.37 26.81 -18.96
C GLU A 186 34.45 25.60 -19.14
N ILE A 187 34.02 25.01 -18.04
CA ILE A 187 33.10 23.87 -18.02
C ILE A 187 31.72 24.30 -18.50
N ARG A 188 31.24 25.45 -18.03
CA ARG A 188 29.96 26.02 -18.46
C ARG A 188 29.95 26.27 -19.98
N GLU A 189 31.02 26.84 -20.52
CA GLU A 189 31.14 27.07 -21.96
C GLU A 189 31.22 25.75 -22.74
N ALA A 190 31.90 24.73 -22.21
CA ALA A 190 31.92 23.40 -22.80
C ALA A 190 30.53 22.73 -22.82
N ILE A 191 29.76 22.84 -21.73
CA ILE A 191 28.38 22.32 -21.62
C ILE A 191 27.44 23.07 -22.55
N CYS A 192 27.55 24.41 -22.62
CA CYS A 192 26.69 25.28 -23.41
C CYS A 192 27.14 25.42 -24.88
N ARG A 193 28.18 24.70 -25.32
CA ARG A 193 28.69 24.81 -26.69
C ARG A 193 27.62 24.38 -27.70
N GLY A 194 27.18 25.30 -28.54
CA GLY A 194 26.12 25.05 -29.53
C GLY A 194 24.70 25.06 -28.95
N TYR A 195 24.53 25.38 -27.67
CA TYR A 195 23.22 25.64 -27.08
C TYR A 195 22.74 27.04 -27.51
N ILE A 196 21.52 27.11 -28.03
CA ILE A 196 20.82 28.35 -28.34
C ILE A 196 19.63 28.40 -27.39
N SER A 197 19.47 29.50 -26.66
CA SER A 197 18.35 29.64 -25.73
C SER A 197 17.02 29.55 -26.49
N ARG A 198 15.94 29.15 -25.80
CA ARG A 198 14.61 29.09 -26.41
C ARG A 198 14.20 30.46 -26.97
N GLU A 199 14.55 31.53 -26.28
CA GLU A 199 14.27 32.90 -26.70
C GLU A 199 15.06 33.28 -27.96
N ASP A 200 16.36 32.99 -27.99
CA ASP A 200 17.21 33.25 -29.16
C ASP A 200 16.78 32.42 -30.36
N ARG A 201 16.38 31.16 -30.14
CA ARG A 201 15.84 30.30 -31.19
C ARG A 201 14.52 30.83 -31.74
N LEU A 202 13.65 31.34 -30.86
CA LEU A 202 12.41 32.00 -31.29
C LEU A 202 12.69 33.33 -32.01
N ALA A 203 13.70 34.09 -31.59
CA ALA A 203 14.13 35.31 -32.28
C ALA A 203 14.66 35.00 -33.68
N LEU A 204 15.52 33.99 -33.82
CA LEU A 204 16.01 33.49 -35.11
C LEU A 204 14.86 33.02 -36.00
N LEU A 205 13.90 32.27 -35.44
CA LEU A 205 12.73 31.81 -36.19
C LEU A 205 11.86 32.98 -36.65
N LYS A 206 11.61 33.96 -35.78
CA LYS A 206 10.87 35.18 -36.11
C LYS A 206 11.57 35.96 -37.22
N GLN A 207 12.88 36.13 -37.13
CA GLN A 207 13.70 36.81 -38.13
C GLN A 207 13.69 36.08 -39.48
N GLN A 208 13.72 34.74 -39.46
CA GLN A 208 13.67 33.94 -40.68
C GLN A 208 12.27 33.93 -41.33
N MET A 209 11.20 33.98 -40.54
CA MET A 209 9.81 33.92 -41.02
C MET A 209 9.30 35.28 -41.51
N PHE A 210 9.68 36.37 -40.86
CA PHE A 210 9.09 37.69 -41.07
C PHE A 210 10.14 38.78 -41.40
N GLY A 211 11.42 38.42 -41.53
CA GLY A 211 12.51 39.39 -41.68
C GLY A 211 12.80 40.14 -40.38
N ASP A 212 13.53 41.25 -40.45
CA ASP A 212 13.77 42.10 -39.29
C ASP A 212 12.49 42.88 -38.94
N LEU A 213 11.72 42.32 -38.02
CA LEU A 213 10.43 42.86 -37.59
C LEU A 213 10.58 44.26 -36.97
N ASP A 214 11.71 44.52 -36.30
CA ASP A 214 12.01 45.83 -35.70
C ASP A 214 12.32 46.88 -36.76
N GLU A 215 12.94 46.49 -37.87
CA GLU A 215 13.08 47.35 -39.05
C GLU A 215 11.76 47.60 -39.77
N LEU A 216 10.88 46.59 -39.87
CA LEU A 216 9.55 46.75 -40.48
C LEU A 216 8.63 47.63 -39.63
N LEU A 217 8.70 47.52 -38.30
CA LEU A 217 8.02 48.42 -37.36
C LEU A 217 8.58 49.84 -37.41
N LYS A 218 9.89 50.02 -37.60
CA LYS A 218 10.52 51.35 -37.81
C LYS A 218 10.23 51.97 -39.18
N LYS A 219 10.08 51.16 -40.24
CA LYS A 219 9.75 51.59 -41.61
C LYS A 219 8.25 51.78 -41.83
N GLY A 220 7.41 51.44 -40.85
CA GLY A 220 6.00 51.78 -40.84
C GLY A 220 5.81 53.30 -40.69
N GLN A 221 5.47 53.97 -41.80
CA GLN A 221 4.90 55.31 -41.75
C GLN A 221 3.60 55.32 -40.92
N PRO A 222 3.28 56.42 -40.20
CA PRO A 222 2.04 56.54 -39.45
C PRO A 222 0.88 56.68 -40.42
N GLY A 223 0.25 55.56 -40.80
CA GLY A 223 -0.74 55.59 -41.87
C GLY A 223 -1.41 54.26 -42.18
N HIS A 224 -1.67 53.44 -41.16
CA HIS A 224 -2.64 52.35 -41.32
C HIS A 224 -3.85 52.55 -40.41
N PRO A 225 -5.07 52.37 -40.96
CA PRO A 225 -6.30 52.65 -40.23
C PRO A 225 -6.38 51.75 -39.02
N GLN A 226 -6.72 52.35 -37.90
CA GLN A 226 -6.98 51.67 -36.64
C GLN A 226 -7.95 50.51 -36.89
N PRO A 227 -7.61 49.27 -36.51
CA PRO A 227 -8.59 48.19 -36.58
C PRO A 227 -9.78 48.59 -35.68
N PRO A 228 -11.04 48.34 -36.10
CA PRO A 228 -12.20 48.67 -35.30
C PRO A 228 -12.05 48.00 -33.92
N ALA A 229 -12.34 48.76 -32.86
CA ALA A 229 -12.18 48.31 -31.49
C ALA A 229 -12.80 46.92 -31.31
N SER A 230 -11.97 45.95 -30.92
CA SER A 230 -12.43 44.61 -30.64
C SER A 230 -13.23 44.64 -29.31
N PRO A 231 -14.43 44.03 -29.20
CA PRO A 231 -15.31 44.15 -28.03
C PRO A 231 -14.78 43.60 -26.70
N PHE A 232 -13.51 43.20 -26.61
CA PHE A 232 -12.91 42.48 -25.49
C PHE A 232 -11.97 43.31 -24.60
N GLU A 233 -12.03 44.64 -24.65
CA GLU A 233 -11.19 45.53 -23.81
C GLU A 233 -11.55 45.57 -22.31
N SER A 234 -12.43 44.69 -21.81
CA SER A 234 -12.83 44.68 -20.39
C SER A 234 -12.21 43.59 -19.52
N LEU A 235 -11.27 42.79 -20.03
CA LEU A 235 -10.49 41.90 -19.17
C LEU A 235 -9.16 42.56 -18.80
N LYS A 236 -9.12 43.10 -17.56
CA LYS A 236 -7.89 43.58 -16.92
C LYS A 236 -6.76 42.57 -17.14
N PRO A 237 -5.58 42.98 -17.60
CA PRO A 237 -4.45 42.07 -17.64
C PRO A 237 -4.13 41.62 -16.22
N SER A 238 -4.17 40.30 -16.01
CA SER A 238 -3.56 39.65 -14.84
C SER A 238 -2.10 40.08 -14.75
N PRO A 239 -1.54 40.22 -13.53
CA PRO A 239 -0.18 40.71 -13.35
C PRO A 239 0.83 39.85 -14.11
N PRO A 240 1.95 40.44 -14.59
CA PRO A 240 2.95 39.71 -15.35
C PRO A 240 3.45 38.52 -14.54
N ASN A 241 3.22 37.33 -15.09
CA ASN A 241 3.78 36.10 -14.59
C ASN A 241 5.31 36.24 -14.66
N GLN A 242 5.97 36.02 -13.52
CA GLN A 242 7.41 36.16 -13.37
C GLN A 242 8.16 35.27 -14.39
N PRO A 243 9.34 35.69 -14.87
CA PRO A 243 10.15 34.85 -15.74
C PRO A 243 10.78 33.73 -14.89
N ALA A 244 10.14 32.58 -14.86
CA ALA A 244 10.74 31.34 -14.43
C ALA A 244 10.61 30.35 -15.59
N ASP A 245 11.72 30.11 -16.31
CA ASP A 245 11.90 28.90 -17.12
C ASP A 245 13.39 28.66 -17.43
N CYS A 246 14.23 28.74 -16.40
CA CYS A 246 15.50 28.02 -16.37
C CYS A 246 15.79 27.61 -14.91
N PRO A 247 15.64 26.34 -14.53
CA PRO A 247 15.75 25.90 -13.13
C PRO A 247 17.18 26.05 -12.55
N ALA A 248 18.19 26.31 -13.38
CA ALA A 248 19.57 26.55 -12.94
C ALA A 248 19.91 28.04 -12.72
N CYS A 249 19.03 28.97 -13.13
CA CYS A 249 19.32 30.41 -13.13
C CYS A 249 18.44 31.25 -12.19
N ALA A 250 17.43 30.65 -11.55
CA ALA A 250 16.64 31.34 -10.53
C ALA A 250 17.50 31.51 -9.25
N GLN A 251 17.85 32.75 -8.92
CA GLN A 251 18.50 33.02 -7.64
C GLN A 251 17.54 32.71 -6.49
N PRO A 252 18.01 32.10 -5.38
CA PRO A 252 17.18 31.94 -4.19
C PRO A 252 16.83 33.33 -3.65
N ALA A 253 15.53 33.63 -3.57
CA ALA A 253 15.03 34.79 -2.85
C ALA A 253 15.57 34.76 -1.41
N SER A 254 16.15 35.87 -0.98
CA SER A 254 16.75 36.04 0.34
C SER A 254 15.73 35.79 1.44
N ALA A 255 15.95 34.77 2.27
CA ALA A 255 15.19 34.57 3.50
C ALA A 255 15.57 35.67 4.53
N PRO A 256 14.60 36.19 5.31
CA PRO A 256 14.89 37.18 6.34
C PRO A 256 15.71 36.57 7.48
N SER A 257 16.67 37.34 7.99
CA SER A 257 17.61 36.94 9.04
C SER A 257 16.89 36.58 10.36
N PRO A 258 17.36 35.57 11.11
CA PRO A 258 16.87 35.27 12.45
C PRO A 258 17.35 36.32 13.49
N PRO A 259 16.60 36.54 14.58
CA PRO A 259 16.98 37.51 15.61
C PRO A 259 18.23 37.06 16.37
N GLY A 260 19.10 38.04 16.66
CA GLY A 260 20.39 37.86 17.31
C GLY A 260 20.29 37.22 18.69
N ARG A 261 21.08 36.17 18.90
CA ARG A 261 21.30 35.55 20.20
C ARG A 261 22.32 36.40 20.96
N GLY A 262 21.83 37.18 21.92
CA GLY A 262 22.66 37.91 22.88
C GLY A 262 23.49 36.93 23.72
N GLN A 263 24.78 37.24 23.83
CA GLN A 263 25.68 36.70 24.84
C GLN A 263 25.40 37.39 26.18
N GLY A 264 25.56 36.65 27.29
CA GLY A 264 25.55 37.15 28.66
C GLY A 264 25.32 36.00 29.64
N GLU A 265 26.39 35.36 30.12
CA GLU A 265 26.80 35.37 31.54
C GLU A 265 25.85 34.53 32.43
N GLY A 266 26.25 33.37 32.96
CA GLY A 266 27.36 33.21 33.88
C GLY A 266 26.90 33.53 35.30
N SER A 267 26.43 32.52 36.05
CA SER A 267 26.55 32.54 37.52
C SER A 267 26.33 31.18 38.17
N ASN A 268 27.35 30.81 38.95
CA ASN A 268 27.40 29.77 39.96
C ASN A 268 26.20 29.81 40.93
N ASN A 269 25.81 28.65 41.47
CA ASN A 269 26.04 28.41 42.90
C ASN A 269 25.85 26.94 43.29
N GLU A 270 26.87 26.41 43.97
CA GLU A 270 26.78 25.33 44.96
C GLU A 270 25.85 25.71 46.11
N LYS A 271 25.00 24.77 46.52
CA LYS A 271 24.98 24.20 47.88
C LYS A 271 24.11 22.95 47.94
#